data_AF-A0A357IAT1-F1
#
_entry.id   AF-A0A357IAT1-F1
#
_cell.length_a   1.000
_cell.length_b   1.000
_cell.length_c   1.000
_cell.angle_alpha   90.00
_cell.angle_beta   90.00
_cell.angle_gamma   90.00
#
_symmetry.space_group_name_H-M   'P 1'
#
loop_
_entity.id
_entity.type
_entity.pdbx_description
1 polymer ?
#
loop_
_entity_poly.entity_id
_entity_poly.type
_entity_poly.pdbx_seq_one_letter_code
_entity_poly.pdbx_strand_id
1 'polypeptide(L)'
;MVYRISLLLALWVLSIPVQAKTLSATGIAECRDKTESDCRNAADRDALASLANQLYVHVESESKSQATNTGKDIFHWNARTYSNLPLIGVNTDCKYIKRGKRFECEAKMDTGRSALRYENQLTTLRNSINQSYSGLGKQLTATQMRLLNQLLNDLQSYQRLSTVLRLLDPAAQPALPKVSASELQRKLDKIQQQPQSLDHLALLIGEAVTQENVLLRPVLMTG
;
A
#
# COMPACT_ATOMS: atom_id res chain seq x y z
N MET A 1 -34.02 64.15 3.31
CA MET A 1 -33.07 64.01 4.43
C MET A 1 -33.35 62.66 5.10
N VAL A 2 -32.41 61.71 5.00
CA VAL A 2 -32.12 60.56 5.90
C VAL A 2 -33.34 59.68 6.32
N TYR A 3 -33.44 58.40 5.95
CA TYR A 3 -32.70 57.31 6.60
C TYR A 3 -32.57 56.07 5.70
N ARG A 4 -31.32 55.65 5.49
CA ARG A 4 -30.88 54.37 4.94
C ARG A 4 -30.70 53.40 6.10
N ILE A 5 -31.55 52.38 6.27
CA ILE A 5 -31.24 51.21 7.13
C ILE A 5 -31.98 49.99 6.57
N SER A 6 -31.30 48.84 6.58
CA SER A 6 -31.82 47.47 6.40
C SER A 6 -31.63 46.85 5.01
N LEU A 7 -30.38 46.51 4.65
CA LEU A 7 -30.14 45.44 3.67
C LEU A 7 -28.77 44.77 3.86
N LEU A 8 -28.49 44.23 5.06
CA LEU A 8 -27.25 43.48 5.34
C LEU A 8 -27.52 42.29 6.28
N LEU A 9 -28.42 41.39 5.89
CA LEU A 9 -28.55 40.09 6.58
C LEU A 9 -29.29 39.12 5.66
N ALA A 10 -28.52 38.29 4.93
CA ALA A 10 -28.90 36.93 4.48
C ALA A 10 -28.03 36.50 3.28
N LEU A 11 -26.76 36.17 3.50
CA LEU A 11 -26.04 35.31 2.55
C LEU A 11 -24.92 34.55 3.27
N TRP A 12 -25.33 33.72 4.25
CA TRP A 12 -24.46 32.85 5.04
C TRP A 12 -24.97 31.39 5.04
N VAL A 13 -25.54 30.93 3.93
CA VAL A 13 -25.89 29.51 3.76
C VAL A 13 -25.69 29.13 2.31
N LEU A 14 -24.51 28.66 1.96
CA LEU A 14 -24.30 27.63 0.93
C LEU A 14 -22.88 27.06 1.13
N SER A 15 -22.57 26.65 2.37
CA SER A 15 -21.51 25.66 2.60
C SER A 15 -22.05 24.33 2.12
N ILE A 16 -22.03 24.09 0.81
CA ILE A 16 -22.44 22.80 0.25
C ILE A 16 -21.45 21.78 0.84
N PRO A 17 -21.92 20.81 1.66
CA PRO A 17 -21.04 19.85 2.29
C PRO A 17 -20.31 19.06 1.20
N VAL A 18 -19.03 18.83 1.46
CA VAL A 18 -18.13 17.95 0.72
C VAL A 18 -18.88 16.66 0.37
N GLN A 19 -19.16 16.43 -0.91
CA GLN A 19 -19.75 15.17 -1.34
C GLN A 19 -18.70 14.07 -1.08
N ALA A 20 -18.89 13.29 -0.02
CA ALA A 20 -18.12 12.08 0.20
C ALA A 20 -18.39 11.16 -1.00
N LYS A 21 -17.39 11.04 -1.89
CA LYS A 21 -17.48 10.19 -3.06
C LYS A 21 -17.49 8.75 -2.55
N THR A 22 -18.48 7.96 -2.94
CA THR A 22 -18.49 6.52 -2.68
C THR A 22 -17.92 5.83 -3.90
N LEU A 23 -16.95 4.94 -3.69
CA LEU A 23 -16.50 4.01 -4.71
C LEU A 23 -17.20 2.68 -4.47
N SER A 24 -17.70 2.06 -5.53
CA SER A 24 -18.28 0.73 -5.43
C SER A 24 -17.96 -0.15 -6.62
N ALA A 25 -17.87 -1.45 -6.35
CA ALA A 25 -17.71 -2.47 -7.36
C ALA A 25 -18.57 -3.67 -7.01
N THR A 26 -18.96 -4.42 -8.04
CA THR A 26 -19.77 -5.64 -7.89
C THR A 26 -18.95 -6.84 -8.29
N GLY A 27 -19.21 -7.97 -7.62
CA GLY A 27 -18.62 -9.26 -7.94
C GLY A 27 -19.71 -10.33 -7.98
N ILE A 28 -19.52 -11.32 -8.85
CA ILE A 28 -20.53 -12.34 -9.14
C ILE A 28 -19.90 -13.73 -9.11
N ALA A 29 -20.55 -14.69 -8.48
CA ALA A 29 -20.15 -16.09 -8.54
C ALA A 29 -21.34 -17.03 -8.72
N GLU A 30 -21.23 -17.96 -9.67
CA GLU A 30 -22.19 -19.06 -9.86
C GLU A 30 -21.96 -20.19 -8.86
N CYS A 31 -23.04 -20.75 -8.30
CA CYS A 31 -22.99 -21.69 -7.18
C CYS A 31 -23.18 -23.17 -7.59
N ARG A 32 -22.92 -23.53 -8.85
CA ARG A 32 -23.31 -24.84 -9.43
C ARG A 32 -22.97 -26.04 -8.54
N ASP A 33 -21.69 -26.17 -8.16
CA ASP A 33 -21.14 -27.32 -7.42
C ASP A 33 -20.46 -26.90 -6.11
N LYS A 34 -20.73 -25.69 -5.62
CA LYS A 34 -20.08 -25.11 -4.45
C LYS A 34 -21.08 -24.98 -3.30
N THR A 35 -20.57 -25.03 -2.08
CA THR A 35 -21.39 -24.66 -0.92
C THR A 35 -21.83 -23.21 -1.03
N GLU A 36 -22.95 -22.85 -0.40
CA GLU A 36 -23.44 -21.47 -0.36
C GLU A 36 -22.36 -20.51 0.17
N SER A 37 -21.61 -20.95 1.19
CA SER A 37 -20.50 -20.20 1.78
C SER A 37 -19.36 -19.96 0.78
N ASP A 38 -18.91 -21.01 0.07
CA ASP A 38 -17.82 -20.89 -0.91
C ASP A 38 -18.22 -20.00 -2.10
N CYS A 39 -19.47 -20.08 -2.53
CA CYS A 39 -20.01 -19.25 -3.59
C CYS A 39 -20.07 -17.78 -3.16
N ARG A 40 -20.57 -17.49 -1.95
CA ARG A 40 -20.55 -16.15 -1.37
C ARG A 40 -19.13 -15.60 -1.26
N ASN A 41 -18.19 -16.39 -0.76
CA ASN A 41 -16.79 -15.97 -0.62
C ASN A 41 -16.09 -15.75 -1.98
N ALA A 42 -16.52 -16.45 -3.04
CA ALA A 42 -16.04 -16.19 -4.39
C ALA A 42 -16.57 -14.85 -4.92
N ALA A 43 -17.86 -14.55 -4.76
CA ALA A 43 -18.45 -13.27 -5.17
C ALA A 43 -17.88 -12.08 -4.37
N ASP A 44 -17.64 -12.27 -3.07
CA ASP A 44 -17.03 -11.25 -2.20
C ASP A 44 -15.60 -10.90 -2.65
N ARG A 45 -14.77 -11.92 -2.91
CA ARG A 45 -13.42 -11.73 -3.45
C ARG A 45 -13.42 -11.05 -4.82
N ASP A 46 -14.35 -11.42 -5.68
CA ASP A 46 -14.51 -10.81 -7.01
C ASP A 46 -14.91 -9.32 -6.91
N ALA A 47 -15.79 -8.98 -5.96
CA ALA A 47 -16.19 -7.59 -5.72
C ALA A 47 -15.03 -6.74 -5.19
N LEU A 48 -14.26 -7.29 -4.24
CA LEU A 48 -13.06 -6.64 -3.70
C LEU A 48 -11.97 -6.48 -4.76
N ALA A 49 -11.73 -7.51 -5.58
CA ALA A 49 -10.76 -7.44 -6.68
C ALA A 49 -11.16 -6.38 -7.71
N SER A 50 -12.46 -6.30 -8.04
CA SER A 50 -12.99 -5.28 -8.94
C SER A 50 -12.82 -3.87 -8.38
N LEU A 51 -13.06 -3.67 -7.08
CA LEU A 51 -12.82 -2.38 -6.42
C LEU A 51 -11.33 -2.00 -6.40
N ALA A 52 -10.45 -2.96 -6.11
CA ALA A 52 -9.01 -2.76 -6.16
C ALA A 52 -8.53 -2.39 -7.58
N ASN A 53 -9.07 -3.04 -8.61
CA ASN A 53 -8.78 -2.73 -10.00
C ASN A 53 -9.22 -1.31 -10.39
N GLN A 54 -10.39 -0.86 -9.93
CA GLN A 54 -10.82 0.53 -10.14
C GLN A 54 -9.84 1.52 -9.52
N LEU A 55 -9.43 1.30 -8.26
CA LEU A 55 -8.41 2.14 -7.61
C LEU A 55 -7.09 2.12 -8.37
N TYR A 56 -6.63 0.95 -8.80
CA TYR A 56 -5.41 0.79 -9.58
C TYR A 56 -5.46 1.60 -10.89
N VAL A 57 -6.54 1.48 -11.67
CA VAL A 57 -6.71 2.22 -12.92
C VAL A 57 -6.66 3.73 -12.68
N HIS A 58 -7.30 4.19 -11.59
CA HIS A 58 -7.23 5.60 -11.21
C HIS A 58 -5.80 6.03 -10.86
N VAL A 59 -5.08 5.26 -10.02
CA VAL A 59 -3.67 5.53 -9.68
C VAL A 59 -2.79 5.59 -10.93
N GLU A 60 -2.93 4.64 -11.85
CA GLU A 60 -2.13 4.59 -13.08
C GLU A 60 -2.44 5.80 -13.99
N SER A 61 -3.71 6.18 -14.11
CA SER A 61 -4.13 7.33 -14.93
C SER A 61 -3.58 8.66 -14.41
N GLU A 62 -3.62 8.90 -13.10
CA GLU A 62 -3.07 10.11 -12.48
C GLU A 62 -1.54 10.15 -12.57
N SER A 63 -0.89 8.99 -12.38
CA SER A 63 0.57 8.87 -12.48
C SER A 63 1.09 9.19 -13.88
N LYS A 64 0.43 8.68 -14.93
CA LYS A 64 0.76 8.99 -16.33
C LYS A 64 0.60 10.49 -16.62
N SER A 65 -0.46 11.12 -16.11
CA SER A 65 -0.69 12.55 -16.28
C SER A 65 0.38 13.44 -15.64
N GLN A 66 1.04 12.98 -14.56
CA GLN A 66 2.13 13.73 -13.92
C GLN A 66 3.47 13.53 -14.64
N ALA A 67 3.72 12.34 -15.19
CA ALA A 67 4.97 12.03 -15.90
C ALA A 67 5.10 12.78 -17.24
N THR A 68 3.99 13.01 -17.95
CA THR A 68 3.99 13.70 -19.25
C THR A 68 4.42 15.16 -19.19
N ASN A 69 4.42 15.80 -18.01
CA ASN A 69 4.77 17.22 -17.87
C ASN A 69 6.25 17.52 -17.58
N THR A 70 7.12 16.51 -17.37
CA THR A 70 8.53 16.78 -16.97
C THR A 70 9.60 15.91 -17.64
N GLY A 71 9.25 14.99 -18.55
CA GLY A 71 10.19 14.41 -19.51
C GLY A 71 11.34 13.55 -18.96
N LYS A 72 11.28 13.06 -17.71
CA LYS A 72 12.24 12.10 -17.17
C LYS A 72 11.55 10.78 -16.82
N ASP A 73 12.01 9.72 -17.48
CA ASP A 73 11.59 8.34 -17.27
C ASP A 73 11.84 7.86 -15.83
N ILE A 74 10.76 7.71 -15.07
CA ILE A 74 10.72 6.98 -13.78
C ILE A 74 9.81 5.73 -13.95
N PHE A 75 9.49 5.33 -15.19
CA PHE A 75 8.30 4.52 -15.46
C PHE A 75 8.47 2.99 -15.35
N HIS A 76 9.66 2.47 -15.06
CA HIS A 76 9.87 1.02 -14.97
C HIS A 76 9.63 0.40 -13.58
N TRP A 77 9.48 1.20 -12.52
CA TRP A 77 9.34 0.69 -11.15
C TRP A 77 7.88 0.62 -10.62
N ASN A 78 6.92 1.14 -11.39
CA ASN A 78 5.56 1.40 -10.90
C ASN A 78 4.54 0.27 -11.19
N ALA A 79 4.71 -0.54 -12.23
CA ALA A 79 3.67 -1.50 -12.62
C ALA A 79 3.48 -2.68 -11.63
N ARG A 80 4.54 -3.15 -10.96
CA ARG A 80 4.42 -4.28 -10.00
C ARG A 80 3.90 -3.86 -8.63
N THR A 81 4.19 -2.64 -8.21
CA THR A 81 3.96 -2.15 -6.83
C THR A 81 2.49 -1.89 -6.51
N TYR A 82 1.66 -1.64 -7.53
CA TYR A 82 0.23 -1.31 -7.35
C TYR A 82 -0.73 -2.50 -7.54
N SER A 83 -0.25 -3.69 -7.91
CA SER A 83 -1.13 -4.87 -8.11
C SER A 83 -1.77 -5.40 -6.81
N ASN A 84 -1.29 -4.95 -5.64
CA ASN A 84 -1.77 -5.32 -4.31
C ASN A 84 -2.05 -4.08 -3.46
N LEU A 85 -2.90 -3.17 -3.94
CA LEU A 85 -3.33 -2.02 -3.12
C LEU A 85 -4.16 -2.56 -1.93
N PRO A 86 -3.77 -2.26 -0.68
CA PRO A 86 -4.58 -2.63 0.46
C PRO A 86 -5.92 -1.89 0.38
N LEU A 87 -7.02 -2.59 0.67
CA LEU A 87 -8.37 -2.01 0.74
C LEU A 87 -8.77 -1.82 2.20
N ILE A 88 -8.70 -0.59 2.69
CA ILE A 88 -9.07 -0.24 4.08
C ILE A 88 -10.41 0.52 4.06
N GLY A 89 -11.33 0.12 4.95
CA GLY A 89 -12.62 0.80 5.11
C GLY A 89 -13.72 0.37 4.14
N VAL A 90 -13.54 -0.78 3.48
CA VAL A 90 -14.54 -1.37 2.58
C VAL A 90 -15.57 -2.17 3.35
N ASN A 91 -16.84 -1.99 3.00
CA ASN A 91 -17.92 -2.86 3.44
C ASN A 91 -18.44 -3.67 2.26
N THR A 92 -18.69 -4.96 2.46
CA THR A 92 -19.28 -5.82 1.42
C THR A 92 -20.68 -6.26 1.83
N ASP A 93 -21.62 -6.13 0.90
CA ASP A 93 -23.00 -6.62 1.05
C ASP A 93 -23.26 -7.67 -0.03
N CYS A 94 -23.75 -8.85 0.37
CA CYS A 94 -23.89 -9.99 -0.52
C CYS A 94 -25.34 -10.50 -0.50
N LYS A 95 -25.91 -10.69 -1.69
CA LYS A 95 -27.26 -11.22 -1.88
C LYS A 95 -27.23 -12.47 -2.76
N TYR A 96 -28.04 -13.46 -2.41
CA TYR A 96 -28.24 -14.65 -3.23
C TYR A 96 -29.37 -14.43 -4.25
N ILE A 97 -29.06 -14.68 -5.53
CA ILE A 97 -30.00 -14.55 -6.64
C ILE A 97 -30.49 -15.94 -7.07
N LYS A 98 -31.67 -16.33 -6.55
CA LYS A 98 -32.26 -17.66 -6.78
C LYS A 98 -32.41 -18.05 -8.25
N ARG A 99 -32.87 -17.11 -9.10
CA ARG A 99 -33.11 -17.37 -10.54
C ARG A 99 -31.83 -17.74 -11.32
N GLY A 100 -30.67 -17.25 -10.87
CA GLY A 100 -29.38 -17.52 -11.50
C GLY A 100 -28.48 -18.45 -10.71
N LYS A 101 -28.95 -19.01 -9.57
CA LYS A 101 -28.15 -19.79 -8.63
C LYS A 101 -26.77 -19.18 -8.39
N ARG A 102 -26.73 -17.87 -8.09
CA ARG A 102 -25.49 -17.09 -7.98
C ARG A 102 -25.53 -16.12 -6.81
N PHE A 103 -24.36 -15.78 -6.25
CA PHE A 103 -24.21 -14.64 -5.36
C PHE A 103 -23.80 -13.41 -6.15
N GLU A 104 -24.35 -12.26 -5.75
CA GLU A 104 -23.86 -10.93 -6.12
C GLU A 104 -23.41 -10.25 -4.84
N CYS A 105 -22.15 -9.82 -4.79
CA CYS A 105 -21.63 -8.99 -3.71
C CYS A 105 -21.30 -7.58 -4.23
N GLU A 106 -21.61 -6.56 -3.44
CA GLU A 106 -21.25 -5.18 -3.70
C GLU A 106 -20.27 -4.70 -2.63
N ALA A 107 -19.07 -4.32 -3.06
CA ALA A 107 -18.05 -3.72 -2.22
C ALA A 107 -18.19 -2.18 -2.28
N LYS A 108 -18.35 -1.52 -1.13
CA LYS A 108 -18.50 -0.07 -1.01
C LYS A 108 -17.40 0.53 -0.15
N MET A 109 -16.79 1.60 -0.63
CA MET A 109 -15.80 2.40 0.08
C MET A 109 -16.30 3.85 0.16
N ASP A 110 -16.50 4.34 1.38
CA ASP A 110 -16.66 5.77 1.64
C ASP A 110 -15.27 6.41 1.61
N THR A 111 -14.97 7.25 0.61
CA THR A 111 -13.60 7.75 0.41
C THR A 111 -13.13 8.61 1.57
N GLY A 112 -14.01 9.41 2.17
CA GLY A 112 -13.66 10.29 3.29
C GLY A 112 -13.35 9.50 4.57
N ARG A 113 -14.21 8.55 4.93
CA ARG A 113 -13.97 7.66 6.08
C ARG A 113 -12.75 6.76 5.86
N SER A 114 -12.55 6.31 4.63
CA SER A 114 -11.43 5.44 4.30
C SER A 114 -10.11 6.22 4.33
N ALA A 115 -10.07 7.44 3.79
CA ALA A 115 -8.91 8.32 3.85
C ALA A 115 -8.39 8.49 5.29
N LEU A 116 -9.29 8.76 6.26
CA LEU A 116 -8.92 8.83 7.68
C LEU A 116 -8.30 7.53 8.20
N ARG A 117 -8.79 6.37 7.75
CA ARG A 117 -8.21 5.07 8.14
C ARG A 117 -6.82 4.86 7.53
N TYR A 118 -6.60 5.25 6.27
CA TYR A 118 -5.27 5.22 5.65
C TYR A 118 -4.30 6.17 6.36
N GLU A 119 -4.72 7.37 6.72
CA GLU A 119 -3.89 8.34 7.44
C GLU A 119 -3.45 7.80 8.80
N ASN A 120 -4.37 7.19 9.55
CA ASN A 120 -4.05 6.53 10.82
C ASN A 120 -3.06 5.37 10.63
N GLN A 121 -3.28 4.53 9.61
CA GLN A 121 -2.38 3.42 9.30
C GLN A 121 -0.97 3.90 8.90
N LEU A 122 -0.89 4.94 8.07
CA LEU A 122 0.37 5.57 7.66
C LEU A 122 1.11 6.16 8.86
N THR A 123 0.40 6.80 9.77
CA THR A 123 0.99 7.36 10.99
C THR A 123 1.60 6.27 11.87
N THR A 124 0.86 5.19 12.11
CA THR A 124 1.34 4.02 12.85
C THR A 124 2.57 3.39 12.19
N LEU A 125 2.49 3.15 10.88
CA LEU A 125 3.58 2.54 10.12
C LEU A 125 4.82 3.43 10.09
N ARG A 126 4.67 4.74 9.89
CA ARG A 126 5.76 5.72 9.96
C ARG A 126 6.44 5.69 11.33
N ASN A 127 5.66 5.67 12.41
CA ASN A 127 6.20 5.61 13.77
C ASN A 127 6.99 4.32 14.00
N SER A 128 6.46 3.18 13.54
CA SER A 128 7.15 1.88 13.59
C SER A 128 8.45 1.87 12.79
N ILE A 129 8.45 2.41 11.55
CA ILE A 129 9.65 2.56 10.72
C ILE A 129 10.68 3.42 11.44
N ASN A 130 10.27 4.57 11.98
CA ASN A 130 11.18 5.49 12.65
C ASN A 130 11.80 4.88 13.91
N GLN A 131 11.01 4.14 14.70
CA GLN A 131 11.46 3.45 15.89
C GLN A 131 12.45 2.34 15.53
N SER A 132 12.09 1.48 14.57
CA SER A 132 12.94 0.39 14.08
C SER A 132 14.25 0.92 13.48
N TYR A 133 14.18 2.02 12.72
CA TYR A 133 15.35 2.68 12.17
C TYR A 133 16.28 3.25 13.26
N SER A 134 15.71 3.86 14.30
CA SER A 134 16.51 4.38 15.43
C SER A 134 17.19 3.28 16.25
N GLY A 135 16.62 2.07 16.24
CA GLY A 135 17.19 0.89 16.89
C GLY A 135 18.30 0.20 16.10
N LEU A 136 18.60 0.64 14.87
CA LEU A 136 19.72 0.11 14.11
C LEU A 136 21.06 0.52 14.75
N GLY A 137 21.70 -0.45 15.41
CA GLY A 137 23.07 -0.28 15.92
C GLY A 137 24.09 -0.02 14.82
N LYS A 138 25.32 0.36 15.21
CA LYS A 138 26.41 0.63 14.26
C LYS A 138 27.11 -0.63 13.72
N GLN A 139 26.96 -1.78 14.39
CA GLN A 139 27.69 -3.02 14.07
C GLN A 139 26.86 -3.98 13.23
N LEU A 140 27.44 -4.43 12.12
CA LEU A 140 26.76 -5.23 11.10
C LEU A 140 26.59 -6.69 11.55
N THR A 141 25.35 -7.09 11.83
CA THR A 141 24.99 -8.47 12.20
C THR A 141 23.90 -9.03 11.29
N ALA A 142 23.77 -10.37 11.24
CA ALA A 142 22.67 -11.06 10.57
C ALA A 142 21.28 -10.50 10.96
N THR A 143 21.11 -10.20 12.26
CA THR A 143 19.88 -9.57 12.79
C THR A 143 19.63 -8.20 12.17
N GLN A 144 20.68 -7.41 11.91
CA GLN A 144 20.54 -6.12 11.25
C GLN A 144 20.14 -6.24 9.79
N MET A 145 20.67 -7.23 9.06
CA MET A 145 20.27 -7.45 7.67
C MET A 145 18.77 -7.76 7.57
N ARG A 146 18.28 -8.66 8.42
CA ARG A 146 16.84 -8.96 8.49
C ARG A 146 16.01 -7.73 8.83
N LEU A 147 16.47 -6.89 9.76
CA LEU A 147 15.79 -5.65 10.14
C LEU A 147 15.78 -4.62 9.01
N LEU A 148 16.86 -4.51 8.23
CA LEU A 148 16.93 -3.64 7.06
C LEU A 148 15.99 -4.10 5.95
N ASN A 149 15.93 -5.41 5.68
CA ASN A 149 14.97 -5.99 4.73
C ASN A 149 13.52 -5.75 5.18
N GLN A 150 13.23 -5.91 6.48
CA GLN A 150 11.92 -5.58 7.04
C GLN A 150 11.59 -4.09 6.85
N LEU A 151 12.51 -3.19 7.17
CA LEU A 151 12.32 -1.74 6.99
C LEU A 151 12.08 -1.35 5.52
N LEU A 152 12.73 -2.02 4.56
CA LEU A 152 12.45 -1.84 3.14
C LEU A 152 11.02 -2.25 2.79
N ASN A 153 10.56 -3.39 3.27
CA ASN A 153 9.18 -3.86 3.07
C ASN A 153 8.16 -2.91 3.71
N ASP A 154 8.46 -2.39 4.89
CA ASP A 154 7.62 -1.41 5.58
C ASP A 154 7.55 -0.08 4.80
N LEU A 155 8.67 0.40 4.24
CA LEU A 155 8.69 1.57 3.36
C LEU A 155 7.89 1.35 2.07
N GLN A 156 7.98 0.18 1.46
CA GLN A 156 7.16 -0.16 0.29
C GLN A 156 5.66 -0.17 0.64
N SER A 157 5.31 -0.73 1.79
CA SER A 157 3.93 -0.73 2.29
C SER A 157 3.44 0.70 2.58
N TYR A 158 4.29 1.54 3.17
CA TYR A 158 4.03 2.95 3.39
C TYR A 158 3.77 3.69 2.08
N GLN A 159 4.60 3.46 1.06
CA GLN A 159 4.42 4.06 -0.27
C GLN A 159 3.08 3.69 -0.88
N ARG A 160 2.71 2.40 -0.88
CA ARG A 160 1.42 1.92 -1.40
C ARG A 160 0.24 2.59 -0.69
N LEU A 161 0.25 2.61 0.64
CA LEU A 161 -0.79 3.27 1.45
C LEU A 161 -0.86 4.77 1.17
N SER A 162 0.29 5.43 0.99
CA SER A 162 0.35 6.87 0.73
C SER A 162 -0.22 7.23 -0.65
N THR A 163 -0.03 6.35 -1.64
CA THR A 163 -0.60 6.52 -2.97
C THR A 163 -2.13 6.40 -2.93
N VAL A 164 -2.66 5.40 -2.22
CA VAL A 164 -4.11 5.26 -2.07
C VAL A 164 -4.70 6.46 -1.32
N LEU A 165 -4.05 6.92 -0.25
CA LEU A 165 -4.51 8.12 0.47
C LEU A 165 -4.59 9.34 -0.45
N ARG A 166 -3.56 9.61 -1.27
CA ARG A 166 -3.57 10.75 -2.20
C ARG A 166 -4.63 10.63 -3.29
N LEU A 167 -5.01 9.41 -3.68
CA LEU A 167 -6.13 9.21 -4.60
C LEU A 167 -7.48 9.50 -3.92
N LEU A 168 -7.65 9.07 -2.67
CA LEU A 168 -8.89 9.29 -1.92
C LEU A 168 -9.04 10.74 -1.44
N ASP A 169 -7.93 11.39 -1.14
CA ASP A 169 -7.81 12.79 -0.72
C ASP A 169 -6.56 13.44 -1.36
N PRO A 170 -6.70 14.10 -2.52
CA PRO A 170 -5.59 14.75 -3.21
C PRO A 170 -4.91 15.87 -2.41
N ALA A 171 -5.57 16.42 -1.39
CA ALA A 171 -4.97 17.44 -0.52
C ALA A 171 -4.12 16.82 0.59
N ALA A 172 -4.24 15.51 0.84
CA ALA A 172 -3.50 14.83 1.90
C ALA A 172 -1.99 14.79 1.63
N GLN A 173 -1.21 15.20 2.63
CA GLN A 173 0.25 15.17 2.60
C GLN A 173 0.76 14.35 3.80
N PRO A 174 0.77 13.01 3.70
CA PRO A 174 1.20 12.17 4.80
C PRO A 174 2.68 12.42 5.12
N ALA A 175 2.97 12.62 6.40
CA ALA A 175 4.31 12.94 6.88
C ALA A 175 5.30 11.80 6.62
N LEU A 176 6.42 12.10 5.96
CA LEU A 176 7.38 11.10 5.51
C LEU A 176 8.13 10.40 6.69
N PRO A 177 8.50 9.12 6.52
CA PRO A 177 9.46 8.47 7.42
C PRO A 177 10.83 9.18 7.40
N LYS A 178 11.58 9.07 8.50
CA LYS A 178 12.90 9.70 8.67
C LYS A 178 13.98 9.13 7.74
N VAL A 179 13.74 7.94 7.19
CA VAL A 179 14.68 7.21 6.34
C VAL A 179 14.05 6.93 4.98
N SER A 180 14.88 6.99 3.93
CA SER A 180 14.46 6.70 2.56
C SER A 180 14.83 5.27 2.14
N ALA A 181 14.12 4.72 1.15
CA ALA A 181 14.40 3.38 0.63
C ALA A 181 15.81 3.30 0.02
N SER A 182 16.28 4.36 -0.66
CA SER A 182 17.62 4.42 -1.21
C SER A 182 18.71 4.44 -0.13
N GLU A 183 18.45 5.07 1.01
CA GLU A 183 19.36 5.03 2.15
C GLU A 183 19.46 3.63 2.76
N LEU A 184 18.35 2.92 2.92
CA LEU A 184 18.35 1.54 3.40
C LEU A 184 19.01 0.60 2.39
N GLN A 185 18.74 0.75 1.09
CA GLN A 185 19.36 -0.05 0.05
C GLN A 185 20.88 0.10 0.06
N ARG A 186 21.39 1.34 0.14
CA ARG A 186 22.85 1.56 0.26
C ARG A 186 23.46 0.91 1.51
N LYS A 187 22.71 0.88 2.63
CA LYS A 187 23.17 0.19 3.85
C LYS A 187 23.22 -1.32 3.63
N LEU A 188 22.21 -1.90 2.97
CA LEU A 188 22.20 -3.31 2.59
C LEU A 188 23.32 -3.68 1.61
N ASP A 189 23.51 -2.89 0.54
CA ASP A 189 24.56 -3.13 -0.44
C ASP A 189 25.94 -3.14 0.22
N LYS A 190 26.18 -2.19 1.15
CA LYS A 190 27.42 -2.14 1.93
C LYS A 190 27.63 -3.40 2.79
N ILE A 191 26.54 -3.95 3.35
CA ILE A 191 26.59 -5.18 4.13
C ILE A 191 26.93 -6.38 3.24
N GLN A 192 26.27 -6.47 2.07
CA GLN A 192 26.46 -7.57 1.13
C GLN A 192 27.87 -7.61 0.53
N GLN A 193 28.48 -6.45 0.30
CA GLN A 193 29.83 -6.34 -0.25
C GLN A 193 30.95 -6.62 0.76
N GLN A 194 30.67 -6.56 2.07
CA GLN A 194 31.66 -6.72 3.13
C GLN A 194 31.13 -7.62 4.26
N PRO A 195 30.97 -8.94 4.02
CA PRO A 195 30.53 -9.86 5.05
C PRO A 195 31.55 -9.89 6.21
N GLN A 196 31.12 -9.43 7.39
CA GLN A 196 31.99 -9.32 8.57
C GLN A 196 32.15 -10.63 9.38
N SER A 197 31.41 -11.69 9.03
CA SER A 197 31.54 -13.01 9.67
C SER A 197 31.16 -14.15 8.72
N LEU A 198 31.58 -15.38 9.06
CA LEU A 198 31.22 -16.60 8.33
C LEU A 198 29.70 -16.84 8.33
N ASP A 199 29.01 -16.58 9.45
CA ASP A 199 27.55 -16.65 9.53
C ASP A 199 26.88 -15.66 8.57
N HIS A 200 27.50 -14.48 8.39
CA HIS A 200 27.04 -13.46 7.47
C HIS A 200 27.18 -13.93 6.01
N LEU A 201 28.32 -14.52 5.67
CA LEU A 201 28.58 -15.10 4.36
C LEU A 201 27.63 -16.27 4.07
N ALA A 202 27.38 -17.13 5.05
CA ALA A 202 26.45 -18.25 4.92
C ALA A 202 25.01 -17.78 4.68
N LEU A 203 24.56 -16.71 5.32
CA LEU A 203 23.26 -16.07 5.05
C LEU A 203 23.17 -15.51 3.63
N LEU A 204 24.19 -14.78 3.18
CA LEU A 204 24.22 -14.21 1.82
C LEU A 204 24.17 -15.30 0.75
N ILE A 205 24.90 -16.40 0.97
CA ILE A 205 24.90 -17.54 0.05
C ILE A 205 23.58 -18.31 0.14
N GLY A 206 23.02 -18.49 1.33
CA GLY A 206 21.73 -19.15 1.54
C GLY A 206 20.56 -18.43 0.87
N GLU A 207 20.54 -17.09 0.86
CA GLU A 207 19.54 -16.33 0.10
C GLU A 207 19.71 -16.45 -1.43
N ALA A 208 20.93 -16.66 -1.92
CA ALA A 208 21.23 -16.81 -3.35
C ALA A 208 21.00 -18.24 -3.88
N VAL A 209 20.91 -19.23 -3.00
CA VAL A 209 20.87 -20.65 -3.36
C VAL A 209 19.50 -21.22 -3.04
N THR A 210 18.70 -21.48 -4.07
CA THR A 210 17.35 -22.05 -3.97
C THR A 210 17.32 -23.56 -3.72
N GLN A 211 18.47 -24.20 -3.52
CA GLN A 211 18.58 -25.64 -3.30
C GLN A 211 18.70 -25.98 -1.82
N GLU A 212 17.87 -26.90 -1.34
CA GLU A 212 17.99 -27.46 0.02
C GLU A 212 19.25 -28.35 0.12
N ASN A 213 19.95 -28.30 1.26
CA ASN A 213 21.16 -29.08 1.60
C ASN A 213 22.49 -28.67 0.91
N VAL A 214 22.76 -27.38 0.75
CA VAL A 214 24.08 -26.92 0.29
C VAL A 214 25.09 -26.83 1.44
N LEU A 215 26.11 -27.69 1.39
CA LEU A 215 27.20 -27.73 2.35
C LEU A 215 28.29 -26.73 1.94
N LEU A 216 28.35 -25.58 2.61
CA LEU A 216 29.35 -24.55 2.35
C LEU A 216 30.66 -24.90 3.04
N ARG A 217 31.66 -25.31 2.26
CA ARG A 217 33.01 -25.57 2.77
C ARG A 217 33.91 -24.35 2.53
N PRO A 218 34.42 -23.68 3.58
CA PRO A 218 35.33 -22.55 3.41
C PRO A 218 36.64 -23.02 2.78
N VAL A 219 37.14 -22.28 1.79
CA VAL A 219 38.47 -22.50 1.22
C VAL A 219 39.49 -21.86 2.16
N LEU A 220 40.31 -22.69 2.81
CA LEU A 220 41.45 -22.22 3.57
C LEU A 220 42.52 -21.79 2.56
N MET A 221 42.78 -20.49 2.43
CA MET A 221 43.95 -20.02 1.72
C MET A 221 45.18 -20.30 2.59
N THR A 222 45.90 -21.36 2.26
CA THR A 222 47.27 -21.56 2.74
C THR A 222 48.16 -20.54 2.02
N GLY A 223 48.91 -19.76 2.79
CA GLY A 223 49.74 -18.66 2.31
C GLY A 223 50.88 -19.06 1.39
#